data_AF-A0A953AXV8-F1
#
_entry.id   AF-A0A953AXV8-F1
#
_cell.length_a   1.000
_cell.length_b   1.000
_cell.length_c   1.000
_cell.angle_alpha   90.00
_cell.angle_beta   90.00
_cell.angle_gamma   90.00
#
_symmetry.space_group_name_H-M   'P 1'
#
loop_
_entity.id
_entity.type
_entity.pdbx_description
1 polymer ?
#
loop_
_entity_poly.entity_id
_entity_poly.type
_entity_poly.pdbx_seq_one_letter_code
_entity_poly.pdbx_strand_id
1 'polypeptide(L)' 'GTVDYRWSVWKDGKRVEMGGPHGDPQASETEAVAFCRRMLGTPPDRVTHL' A
#
# COMPACT_ATOMS: atom_id res chain seq x y z
N GLY A 1 13.99 14.36 -12.40
CA GLY A 1 13.20 13.12 -12.33
C GLY A 1 12.31 13.23 -11.12
N THR A 2 11.01 13.01 -11.27
CA THR A 2 10.07 12.89 -10.14
C THR A 2 10.24 11.52 -9.50
N VAL A 3 10.21 11.46 -8.17
CA VAL A 3 10.20 10.21 -7.42
C VAL A 3 8.74 9.78 -7.28
N ASP A 4 8.43 8.57 -7.74
CA ASP A 4 7.11 7.99 -7.61
C ASP A 4 7.10 6.94 -6.49
N TYR A 5 6.17 7.08 -5.57
CA TYR A 5 5.92 6.17 -4.47
C TYR A 5 4.75 5.26 -4.82
N ARG A 6 4.93 3.95 -4.65
CA ARG A 6 3.91 2.94 -4.93
C ARG A 6 3.73 2.05 -3.71
N TRP A 7 2.61 1.36 -3.66
CA TRP A 7 2.34 0.38 -2.61
C TRP A 7 1.85 -0.93 -3.20
N SER A 8 2.08 -2.02 -2.47
CA SER A 8 1.47 -3.32 -2.75
C SER A 8 1.07 -3.99 -1.45
N VAL A 9 -0.06 -4.69 -1.47
CA VAL A 9 -0.55 -5.44 -0.32
C VAL A 9 -0.33 -6.92 -0.55
N TRP A 10 0.19 -7.59 0.47
CA TRP A 10 0.47 -9.02 0.48
C TRP A 10 -0.32 -9.66 1.62
N LYS A 11 -0.89 -10.83 1.37
CA LYS A 11 -1.62 -11.62 2.36
C LYS A 11 -1.31 -13.09 2.12
N ASP A 12 -0.96 -13.81 3.19
CA ASP A 12 -0.65 -15.25 3.14
C ASP A 12 0.41 -15.60 2.08
N GLY A 13 1.45 -14.75 1.96
CA GLY A 13 2.54 -14.92 0.99
C GLY A 13 2.19 -14.58 -0.47
N LYS A 14 0.96 -14.15 -0.75
CA LYS A 14 0.51 -13.76 -2.10
C LYS A 14 0.25 -12.26 -2.18
N ARG A 15 0.69 -11.62 -3.27
CA ARG A 15 0.31 -10.24 -3.57
C ARG A 15 -1.17 -10.18 -3.96
N VAL A 16 -1.95 -9.37 -3.25
CA VAL A 16 -3.40 -9.24 -3.45
C VAL A 16 -3.78 -7.98 -4.19
N GLU A 17 -3.01 -6.90 -4.06
CA GLU A 17 -3.28 -5.62 -4.74
C GLU A 17 -2.02 -4.77 -4.90
N MET A 18 -2.04 -3.83 -5.85
CA MET A 18 -1.03 -2.79 -6.02
C MET A 18 -1.67 -1.43 -6.37
N GLY A 19 -1.16 -0.37 -5.77
CA GLY A 19 -1.55 1.00 -6.06
C GLY A 19 -0.80 1.65 -7.21
N GLY A 20 -1.35 2.76 -7.68
CA GLY A 20 -0.70 3.64 -8.65
C GLY A 20 0.49 4.41 -8.07
N PRO A 21 1.20 5.19 -8.91
CA PRO A 21 2.25 6.09 -8.44
C PRO A 21 1.67 7.32 -7.73
N HIS A 22 2.27 7.69 -6.61
CA HIS A 22 2.04 8.93 -5.87
C HIS A 22 3.32 9.76 -5.82
N GLY A 23 3.18 11.09 -5.73
CA GLY A 23 4.32 11.99 -5.51
C GLY A 23 4.77 12.11 -4.04
N ASP A 24 4.06 11.47 -3.12
CA ASP A 24 4.31 11.54 -1.68
C ASP A 24 4.22 10.13 -1.06
N PRO A 25 5.24 9.69 -0.28
CA PRO A 25 5.21 8.39 0.37
C PRO A 25 4.05 8.25 1.35
N GLN A 26 3.66 9.34 2.02
CA GLN A 26 2.58 9.29 3.01
C GLN A 26 1.21 9.11 2.34
N ALA A 27 0.99 9.74 1.18
CA ALA A 27 -0.17 9.49 0.34
C ALA A 27 -0.25 8.03 -0.13
N SER A 28 0.87 7.46 -0.58
CA SER A 28 0.96 6.04 -1.00
C SER A 28 0.61 5.09 0.16
N GLU A 29 1.19 5.29 1.34
CA GLU A 29 0.88 4.46 2.51
C GLU A 29 -0.57 4.62 2.98
N THR A 30 -1.09 5.85 2.97
CA THR A 30 -2.47 6.14 3.38
C THR A 30 -3.46 5.43 2.48
N GLU A 31 -3.24 5.42 1.16
CA GLU A 31 -4.10 4.70 0.22
C GLU A 31 -4.02 3.18 0.47
N ALA A 32 -2.82 2.62 0.65
CA ALA A 32 -2.64 1.19 0.94
C ALA A 32 -3.38 0.76 2.22
N VAL A 33 -3.24 1.54 3.30
CA VAL A 33 -3.92 1.27 4.58
C VAL A 33 -5.43 1.39 4.42
N ALA A 34 -5.90 2.38 3.67
CA ALA A 34 -7.33 2.54 3.38
C ALA A 34 -7.87 1.34 2.57
N PHE A 35 -7.12 0.84 1.60
CA PHE A 35 -7.45 -0.37 0.87
C PHE A 35 -7.56 -1.57 1.81
N CYS A 36 -6.57 -1.82 2.67
CA CYS A 36 -6.61 -2.92 3.64
C CYS A 36 -7.87 -2.84 4.53
N ARG A 37 -8.16 -1.67 5.09
CA ARG A 37 -9.33 -1.48 5.95
C ARG A 37 -10.66 -1.69 5.23
N ARG A 38 -10.79 -1.15 4.00
CA ARG A 38 -12.05 -1.19 3.24
C ARG A 38 -12.30 -2.53 2.56
N MET A 39 -11.26 -3.11 1.96
CA MET A 39 -11.37 -4.31 1.11
C MET A 39 -11.05 -5.60 1.86
N LEU A 40 -10.12 -5.57 2.81
CA LEU A 40 -9.71 -6.75 3.58
C LEU A 40 -10.33 -6.78 4.99
N GLY A 41 -10.93 -5.68 5.45
CA GLY A 41 -11.57 -5.57 6.76
C GLY A 41 -10.59 -5.48 7.93
N THR A 42 -9.29 -5.45 7.67
CA THR A 42 -8.23 -5.43 8.68
C THR A 42 -7.15 -4.42 8.30
N PRO A 43 -6.51 -3.74 9.27
CA PRO A 43 -5.30 -2.99 8.96
C PRO A 43 -4.17 -3.94 8.54
N PRO A 44 -3.13 -3.44 7.84
CA PRO A 44 -1.91 -4.22 7.65
C PRO A 44 -1.26 -4.54 9.00
N ASP A 45 -0.73 -5.75 9.12
CA ASP A 45 0.04 -6.23 10.28
C ASP A 45 1.48 -5.69 10.28
N ARG A 46 2.03 -5.45 9.09
CA ARG A 46 3.36 -4.88 8.87
C ARG A 46 3.37 -3.95 7.66
N VAL A 47 4.03 -2.80 7.82
CA VAL A 47 4.37 -1.88 6.72
C VAL A 47 5.88 -1.94 6.49
N THR A 48 6.33 -1.93 5.24
CA THR A 48 7.75 -1.94 4.88
C THR A 48 7.98 -0.94 3.75
N HIS A 49 8.94 -0.04 3.93
CA HIS A 49 9.35 0.95 2.93
C HIS A 49 10.54 0.41 2.14
N LEU A 50 10.48 0.55 0.81
CA LEU A 50 11.49 0.06 -0.15
C LEU A 50 12.03 1.21 -0.98
#